data_AF-A0A941U0W0-F1
#
_entry.id   AF-A0A941U0W0-F1
#
_cell.length_a   1.000
_cell.length_b   1.000
_cell.length_c   1.000
_cell.angle_alpha   90.00
_cell.angle_beta   90.00
_cell.angle_gamma   90.00
#
_symmetry.space_group_name_H-M   'P 1'
#
loop_
_entity.id
_entity.type
_entity.pdbx_description
1 polymer ?
#
loop_
_entity_poly.entity_id
_entity_poly.type
_entity_poly.pdbx_seq_one_letter_code
_entity_poly.pdbx_strand_id
1 'polypeptide(L)'
;MPTRAASAGFTGNQADLDEFLRLCATPLHSGARGEALVRWQIYNTVAVPTEAARRRRERGEVLWRKGDHRYEPRRVDLSGADLGTLSLGRVKLRGAILDRVQVRGFFKAADFRGARLRAADLQGVQFLGADLREADLGGADLRGASFEGARLDGCTMDARTQLDGAAFVGASLARARLAGARLDGCDLRGCSLVGADLRGTSLRGARVYGCSAWGLTLDDSAERRRTLHADLSIDPAGGPLPSAPNLELAQFISLLLHNPKLRDVIDAVTTRGVLLLGRFTPERIAVLRSLRDALAARGWYPMLFDFEPPTQRDTRETAKVLAGLAAFIIADVSDASSVPLELETLVTDYALPVIVIAEKGRRDFAMLDTLYARAGDRLSPPSHYTDARHLLASLGMLIDEADATRQRLAAAKNQPPAWRELPPAP
;
A
#
# COMPACT_ATOMS: atom_id res chain seq x y z
N MET A 1 3.61 26.33 -36.22
CA MET A 1 5.06 26.34 -36.47
C MET A 1 5.75 26.70 -35.16
N PRO A 2 6.70 25.90 -34.63
CA PRO A 2 7.46 26.28 -33.45
C PRO A 2 8.50 27.33 -33.86
N THR A 3 8.05 28.55 -34.18
CA THR A 3 8.90 29.68 -34.61
C THR A 3 9.57 30.40 -33.44
N ARG A 4 9.46 29.87 -32.21
CA ARG A 4 10.08 30.44 -31.00
C ARG A 4 11.12 29.53 -30.32
N ALA A 5 11.45 28.38 -30.91
CA ALA A 5 12.38 27.41 -30.30
C ALA A 5 13.86 27.84 -30.26
N ALA A 6 14.16 29.10 -30.61
CA ALA A 6 15.49 29.69 -30.59
C ALA A 6 15.57 30.90 -29.63
N SER A 7 14.91 30.82 -28.46
CA SER A 7 14.80 31.92 -27.51
C SER A 7 15.77 31.75 -26.33
N ALA A 8 16.25 32.89 -25.81
CA ALA A 8 17.24 33.06 -24.75
C ALA A 8 17.20 31.98 -23.66
N GLY A 9 18.29 31.19 -23.54
CA GLY A 9 18.45 30.22 -22.44
C GLY A 9 18.79 28.78 -22.87
N PHE A 10 18.73 28.46 -24.17
CA PHE A 10 19.17 27.16 -24.67
C PHE A 10 20.66 26.93 -24.38
N THR A 11 20.97 25.78 -23.79
CA THR A 11 22.33 25.38 -23.38
C THR A 11 22.68 23.95 -23.82
N GLY A 12 21.74 23.26 -24.48
CA GLY A 12 21.94 21.91 -24.97
C GLY A 12 22.66 21.85 -26.32
N ASN A 13 22.49 20.74 -27.03
CA ASN A 13 23.13 20.50 -28.32
C ASN A 13 22.24 20.98 -29.47
N GLN A 14 22.76 21.88 -30.31
CA GLN A 14 21.97 22.46 -31.40
C GLN A 14 21.49 21.41 -32.43
N ALA A 15 22.32 20.42 -32.76
CA ALA A 15 21.92 19.38 -33.72
C ALA A 15 20.79 18.49 -33.17
N ASP A 16 20.83 18.22 -31.86
CA ASP A 16 19.75 17.50 -31.17
C ASP A 16 18.45 18.30 -31.19
N LEU A 17 18.52 19.61 -30.92
CA LEU A 17 17.37 20.51 -30.99
C LEU A 17 16.81 20.60 -32.41
N ASP A 18 17.66 20.82 -33.41
CA ASP A 18 17.25 20.92 -34.82
C ASP A 18 16.53 19.65 -35.28
N GLU A 19 17.08 18.48 -34.95
CA GLU A 19 16.47 17.20 -35.30
C GLU A 19 15.14 16.98 -34.55
N PHE A 20 15.06 17.40 -33.29
CA PHE A 20 13.82 17.33 -32.51
C PHE A 20 12.73 18.25 -33.07
N LEU A 21 13.10 19.46 -33.49
CA LEU A 21 12.17 20.41 -34.10
C LEU A 21 11.66 19.92 -35.46
N ARG A 22 12.47 19.18 -36.24
CA ARG A 22 12.00 18.49 -37.45
C ARG A 22 10.91 17.46 -37.14
N LEU A 23 11.05 16.69 -36.07
CA LEU A 23 9.97 15.83 -35.58
C LEU A 23 8.74 16.67 -35.24
N CYS A 24 8.89 17.76 -34.48
CA CYS A 24 7.77 18.58 -34.01
C CYS A 24 7.05 19.33 -35.14
N ALA A 25 7.71 19.63 -36.25
CA ALA A 25 7.11 20.24 -37.43
C ALA A 25 6.13 19.31 -38.17
N THR A 26 6.17 17.99 -37.92
CA THR A 26 5.26 17.03 -38.58
C THR A 26 3.86 17.02 -37.94
N PRO A 27 2.78 17.15 -38.74
CA PRO A 27 1.41 17.17 -38.23
C PRO A 27 1.01 15.87 -37.50
N LEU A 28 0.33 16.00 -36.36
CA LEU A 28 0.04 14.88 -35.44
C LEU A 28 -0.79 13.75 -36.05
N HIS A 29 -1.75 14.08 -36.91
CA HIS A 29 -2.69 13.12 -37.52
C HIS A 29 -2.28 12.70 -38.94
N SER A 30 -1.01 12.87 -39.31
CA SER A 30 -0.49 12.50 -40.63
C SER A 30 0.20 11.14 -40.62
N GLY A 31 0.15 10.40 -41.74
CA GLY A 31 0.99 9.20 -41.93
C GLY A 31 2.49 9.50 -41.75
N ALA A 32 2.92 10.71 -42.12
CA ALA A 32 4.29 11.20 -41.94
C ALA A 32 4.72 11.31 -40.46
N ARG A 33 3.78 11.37 -39.52
CA ARG A 33 4.09 11.43 -38.08
C ARG A 33 4.75 10.15 -37.58
N GLY A 34 4.28 9.00 -38.05
CA GLY A 34 4.86 7.70 -37.71
C GLY A 34 6.31 7.61 -38.17
N GLU A 35 6.58 8.02 -39.41
CA GLU A 35 7.94 8.07 -39.95
C GLU A 35 8.84 9.05 -39.20
N ALA A 36 8.33 10.21 -38.82
CA ALA A 36 9.08 11.19 -38.03
C ALA A 36 9.47 10.63 -36.65
N LEU A 37 8.57 9.91 -35.99
CA LEU A 37 8.86 9.23 -34.72
C LEU A 37 9.90 8.13 -34.90
N VAL A 38 9.85 7.37 -36.01
CA VAL A 38 10.87 6.35 -36.33
C VAL A 38 12.22 7.00 -36.61
N ARG A 39 12.28 8.08 -37.38
CA ARG A 39 13.52 8.84 -37.63
C ARG A 39 14.11 9.36 -36.32
N TRP A 40 13.28 9.96 -35.47
CA TRP A 40 13.69 10.40 -34.15
C TRP A 40 14.23 9.25 -33.30
N GLN A 41 13.58 8.09 -33.34
CA GLN A 41 14.04 6.90 -32.62
C GLN A 41 15.41 6.41 -33.12
N ILE A 42 15.64 6.43 -34.43
CA ILE A 42 16.95 6.07 -35.01
C ILE A 42 18.01 7.07 -34.55
N TYR A 43 17.68 8.37 -34.56
CA TYR A 43 18.59 9.42 -34.12
C TYR A 43 18.94 9.32 -32.63
N ASN A 44 17.96 9.01 -31.79
CA ASN A 44 18.10 8.97 -30.34
C ASN A 44 18.58 7.61 -29.80
N THR A 45 19.05 6.71 -30.65
CA THR A 45 19.49 5.36 -30.27
C THR A 45 20.86 5.05 -30.86
N VAL A 46 21.75 4.50 -30.04
CA VAL A 46 23.07 4.01 -30.45
C VAL A 46 23.09 2.49 -30.42
N ALA A 47 23.58 1.87 -31.49
CA ALA A 47 23.83 0.43 -31.54
C ALA A 47 25.16 0.12 -30.85
N VAL A 48 25.10 -0.57 -29.73
CA VAL A 48 26.27 -1.02 -28.97
C VAL A 48 26.51 -2.51 -29.24
N PRO A 49 27.66 -2.91 -29.81
CA PRO A 49 27.93 -4.31 -30.10
C PRO A 49 28.07 -5.12 -28.81
N THR A 50 27.49 -6.31 -28.80
CA THR A 50 27.61 -7.30 -27.73
C THR A 50 29.03 -7.86 -27.64
N GLU A 51 29.38 -8.45 -26.50
CA GLU A 51 30.66 -9.15 -26.28
C GLU A 51 30.96 -10.17 -27.41
N ALA A 52 29.93 -10.93 -27.80
CA ALA A 52 30.03 -11.94 -28.85
C ALA A 52 30.29 -11.32 -30.24
N ALA A 53 29.69 -10.15 -30.52
CA ALA A 53 29.92 -9.42 -31.76
C ALA A 53 31.33 -8.80 -31.79
N ARG A 54 31.82 -8.28 -30.67
CA ARG A 54 33.21 -7.79 -30.54
C ARG A 54 34.22 -8.89 -30.81
N ARG A 55 34.07 -10.05 -30.16
CA ARG A 55 34.95 -11.22 -30.36
C ARG A 55 34.94 -11.75 -31.79
N ARG A 56 33.80 -11.72 -32.48
CA ARG A 56 33.71 -12.11 -33.89
C ARG A 56 34.42 -11.13 -34.81
N ARG A 57 34.27 -9.83 -34.55
CA ARG A 57 35.00 -8.79 -35.28
C ARG A 57 36.51 -8.93 -35.08
N GLU A 58 36.98 -9.25 -33.89
CA GLU A 58 38.40 -9.53 -33.60
C GLU A 58 38.94 -10.73 -34.38
N ARG A 59 38.10 -11.74 -34.67
CA ARG A 59 38.44 -12.89 -35.51
C ARG A 59 38.30 -12.63 -37.02
N GLY A 60 37.97 -11.40 -37.44
CA GLY A 60 37.75 -11.06 -38.84
C GLY A 60 36.40 -11.51 -39.42
N GLU A 61 35.49 -12.02 -38.59
CA GLU A 61 34.15 -12.45 -39.01
C GLU A 61 33.21 -11.23 -39.10
N VAL A 62 33.24 -10.49 -40.21
CA VAL A 62 32.34 -9.33 -40.44
C VAL A 62 31.02 -9.81 -41.05
N LEU A 63 30.13 -10.35 -40.21
CA LEU A 63 28.74 -10.65 -40.58
C LEU A 63 27.79 -9.99 -39.59
N TRP A 64 26.91 -9.12 -40.07
CA TRP A 64 25.86 -8.55 -39.24
C TRP A 64 24.83 -9.63 -38.91
N ARG A 65 24.69 -10.01 -37.63
CA ARG A 65 23.63 -10.93 -37.18
C ARG A 65 22.63 -10.24 -36.25
N LYS A 66 21.37 -10.63 -36.37
CA LYS A 66 20.31 -10.23 -35.43
C LYS A 66 20.69 -10.65 -34.02
N GLY A 67 20.72 -9.70 -33.08
CA GLY A 67 21.15 -9.92 -31.68
C GLY A 67 22.61 -9.53 -31.40
N ASP A 68 23.41 -9.18 -32.42
CA ASP A 68 24.80 -8.77 -32.21
C ASP A 68 24.95 -7.40 -31.55
N HIS A 69 23.89 -6.60 -31.51
CA HIS A 69 23.90 -5.26 -30.94
C HIS A 69 22.77 -5.10 -29.94
N ARG A 70 23.06 -4.46 -28.81
CA ARG A 70 22.07 -3.88 -27.90
C ARG A 70 21.88 -2.42 -28.27
N TYR A 71 20.65 -1.94 -28.15
CA TYR A 71 20.31 -0.56 -28.48
C TYR A 71 20.21 0.25 -27.20
N GLU A 72 21.06 1.26 -27.07
CA GLU A 72 21.10 2.15 -25.92
C GLU A 72 20.60 3.54 -26.32
N PRO A 73 19.91 4.28 -25.43
CA PRO A 73 19.52 5.65 -25.72
C PRO A 73 20.75 6.54 -25.92
N ARG A 74 20.77 7.29 -27.01
CA ARG A 74 21.64 8.46 -27.15
C ARG A 74 21.16 9.50 -26.14
N ARG A 75 22.07 10.05 -25.35
CA ARG A 75 21.77 11.17 -24.44
C ARG A 75 21.63 12.45 -25.24
N VAL A 76 20.44 12.64 -25.82
CA VAL A 76 20.04 13.87 -26.51
C VAL A 76 19.98 15.01 -25.50
N ASP A 77 20.57 16.16 -25.82
CA ASP A 77 20.59 17.33 -24.93
C ASP A 77 19.74 18.48 -25.48
N LEU A 78 18.58 18.70 -24.84
CA LEU A 78 17.63 19.75 -25.14
C LEU A 78 17.55 20.78 -23.99
N SER A 79 18.61 20.90 -23.19
CA SER A 79 18.64 21.76 -22.00
C SER A 79 18.35 23.22 -22.33
N GLY A 80 17.44 23.84 -21.57
CA GLY A 80 17.04 25.24 -21.75
C GLY A 80 16.20 25.51 -23.00
N ALA A 81 15.78 24.49 -23.74
CA ALA A 81 14.94 24.68 -24.91
C ALA A 81 13.54 25.16 -24.52
N ASP A 82 13.03 26.18 -25.22
CA ASP A 82 11.61 26.51 -25.20
C ASP A 82 10.90 25.65 -26.25
N LEU A 83 10.19 24.64 -25.75
CA LEU A 83 9.38 23.75 -26.57
C LEU A 83 7.95 24.27 -26.70
N GLY A 84 7.53 25.27 -25.94
CA GLY A 84 6.19 25.84 -25.99
C GLY A 84 5.08 24.80 -25.75
N THR A 85 4.02 24.86 -26.55
CA THR A 85 2.87 23.94 -26.47
C THR A 85 3.03 22.78 -27.46
N LEU A 86 3.77 21.75 -27.05
CA LEU A 86 3.88 20.52 -27.85
C LEU A 86 2.87 19.46 -27.42
N SER A 87 2.26 18.79 -28.39
CA SER A 87 1.59 17.52 -28.15
C SER A 87 2.42 16.43 -28.79
N LEU A 88 3.01 15.54 -27.99
CA LEU A 88 3.90 14.48 -28.46
C LEU A 88 3.47 13.14 -27.86
N GLY A 89 2.60 12.44 -28.59
CA GLY A 89 2.27 11.04 -28.29
C GLY A 89 3.43 10.11 -28.65
N ARG A 90 3.77 9.17 -27.75
CA ARG A 90 4.72 8.06 -27.97
C ARG A 90 6.16 8.47 -28.30
N VAL A 91 6.52 9.73 -28.08
CA VAL A 91 7.89 10.21 -28.31
C VAL A 91 8.87 9.50 -27.39
N LYS A 92 10.08 9.21 -27.90
CA LYS A 92 11.16 8.55 -27.17
C LYS A 92 12.18 9.58 -26.70
N LEU A 93 12.26 9.83 -25.41
CA LEU A 93 13.19 10.76 -24.75
C LEU A 93 13.92 10.07 -23.59
N ARG A 94 14.12 8.75 -23.71
CA ARG A 94 14.81 7.95 -22.71
C ARG A 94 16.24 8.47 -22.53
N GLY A 95 16.63 8.75 -21.30
CA GLY A 95 17.96 9.27 -20.95
C GLY A 95 18.27 10.66 -21.51
N ALA A 96 17.28 11.37 -22.07
CA ALA A 96 17.46 12.72 -22.59
C ALA A 96 17.75 13.70 -21.46
N ILE A 97 18.49 14.75 -21.79
CA ILE A 97 18.78 15.87 -20.91
C ILE A 97 17.83 17.00 -21.32
N LEU A 98 16.95 17.37 -20.40
CA LEU A 98 15.86 18.33 -20.55
C LEU A 98 15.91 19.33 -19.38
N ASP A 99 17.10 19.58 -18.84
CA ASP A 99 17.28 20.49 -17.71
C ASP A 99 16.86 21.89 -18.13
N ARG A 100 16.03 22.56 -17.32
CA ARG A 100 15.50 23.91 -17.60
C ARG A 100 14.70 24.01 -18.90
N VAL A 101 14.20 22.90 -19.45
CA VAL A 101 13.29 22.93 -20.60
C VAL A 101 11.99 23.63 -20.19
N GLN A 102 11.36 24.35 -21.13
CA GLN A 102 10.04 24.94 -20.94
C GLN A 102 9.04 24.24 -21.85
N VAL A 103 7.98 23.67 -21.28
CA VAL A 103 6.91 23.03 -22.06
C VAL A 103 5.57 23.11 -21.31
N ARG A 104 4.49 23.40 -22.05
CA ARG A 104 3.10 23.45 -21.53
C ARG A 104 2.19 22.48 -22.28
N GLY A 105 2.75 21.32 -22.60
CA GLY A 105 2.27 20.39 -23.61
C GLY A 105 1.50 19.17 -23.10
N PHE A 106 1.25 18.24 -24.03
CA PHE A 106 0.59 16.96 -23.80
C PHE A 106 1.47 15.80 -24.29
N PHE A 107 1.85 14.91 -23.38
CA PHE A 107 2.73 13.76 -23.62
C PHE A 107 2.01 12.46 -23.31
N LYS A 108 1.27 11.93 -24.29
CA LYS A 108 0.59 10.63 -24.14
C LYS A 108 1.54 9.48 -24.41
N ALA A 109 1.71 8.59 -23.43
CA ALA A 109 2.55 7.39 -23.56
C ALA A 109 3.98 7.68 -24.06
N ALA A 110 4.51 8.86 -23.74
CA ALA A 110 5.89 9.23 -24.02
C ALA A 110 6.86 8.47 -23.09
N ASP A 111 8.10 8.29 -23.53
CA ASP A 111 9.12 7.53 -22.82
C ASP A 111 10.23 8.48 -22.35
N PHE A 112 10.20 8.84 -21.08
CA PHE A 112 11.17 9.70 -20.39
C PHE A 112 12.03 8.89 -19.40
N ARG A 113 12.15 7.58 -19.58
CA ARG A 113 12.89 6.74 -18.62
C ARG A 113 14.32 7.24 -18.42
N GLY A 114 14.73 7.46 -17.19
CA GLY A 114 16.06 7.99 -16.86
C GLY A 114 16.36 9.38 -17.43
N ALA A 115 15.36 10.12 -17.90
CA ALA A 115 15.55 11.49 -18.39
C ALA A 115 15.87 12.44 -17.24
N ARG A 116 16.64 13.49 -17.54
CA ARG A 116 16.96 14.55 -16.58
C ARG A 116 16.11 15.78 -16.91
N LEU A 117 15.25 16.20 -15.99
CA LEU A 117 14.28 17.28 -16.13
C LEU A 117 14.48 18.31 -15.01
N ARG A 118 15.73 18.52 -14.57
CA ARG A 118 16.01 19.37 -13.40
C ARG A 118 15.65 20.81 -13.71
N ALA A 119 14.95 21.46 -12.79
CA ALA A 119 14.50 22.84 -12.94
C ALA A 119 13.72 23.13 -14.25
N ALA A 120 13.09 22.11 -14.85
CA ALA A 120 12.20 22.29 -16.00
C ALA A 120 10.91 23.01 -15.61
N ASP A 121 10.41 23.91 -16.48
CA ASP A 121 9.04 24.44 -16.38
C ASP A 121 8.11 23.46 -17.10
N LEU A 122 7.36 22.71 -16.29
CA LEU A 122 6.42 21.68 -16.70
C LEU A 122 5.01 21.99 -16.16
N GLN A 123 4.73 23.28 -15.90
CA GLN A 123 3.46 23.72 -15.32
C GLN A 123 2.28 23.31 -16.21
N GLY A 124 1.30 22.61 -15.64
CA GLY A 124 0.08 22.18 -16.34
C GLY A 124 0.28 21.08 -17.39
N VAL A 125 1.49 20.53 -17.54
CA VAL A 125 1.79 19.50 -18.55
C VAL A 125 1.01 18.22 -18.25
N GLN A 126 0.55 17.57 -19.30
CA GLN A 126 -0.23 16.33 -19.22
C GLN A 126 0.61 15.12 -19.65
N PHE A 127 1.00 14.27 -18.71
CA PHE A 127 1.83 13.07 -18.90
C PHE A 127 1.02 11.77 -18.96
N LEU A 128 -0.17 11.80 -19.57
CA LEU A 128 -1.11 10.66 -19.58
C LEU A 128 -0.44 9.35 -20.03
N GLY A 129 -0.30 8.40 -19.10
CA GLY A 129 0.33 7.09 -19.34
C GLY A 129 1.81 7.15 -19.75
N ALA A 130 2.51 8.28 -19.53
CA ALA A 130 3.93 8.41 -19.84
C ALA A 130 4.80 7.56 -18.90
N ASP A 131 5.99 7.20 -19.35
CA ASP A 131 6.96 6.41 -18.60
C ASP A 131 8.14 7.29 -18.20
N LEU A 132 8.13 7.81 -16.97
CA LEU A 132 9.16 8.61 -16.33
C LEU A 132 9.95 7.81 -15.28
N ARG A 133 10.01 6.47 -15.38
CA ARG A 133 10.77 5.66 -14.42
C ARG A 133 12.23 6.12 -14.37
N GLU A 134 12.77 6.22 -13.17
CA GLU A 134 14.15 6.67 -12.90
C GLU A 134 14.46 8.10 -13.39
N ALA A 135 13.46 8.91 -13.76
CA ALA A 135 13.68 10.29 -14.16
C ALA A 135 14.08 11.18 -12.97
N ASP A 136 14.90 12.19 -13.23
CA ASP A 136 15.29 13.20 -12.25
C ASP A 136 14.49 14.49 -12.48
N LEU A 137 13.54 14.78 -11.58
CA LEU A 137 12.64 15.93 -11.59
C LEU A 137 13.03 16.95 -10.50
N GLY A 138 14.27 16.91 -9.99
CA GLY A 138 14.74 17.79 -8.92
C GLY A 138 14.62 19.27 -9.30
N GLY A 139 13.88 20.04 -8.50
CA GLY A 139 13.62 21.45 -8.75
C GLY A 139 12.67 21.78 -9.89
N ALA A 140 12.06 20.80 -10.55
CA ALA A 140 11.09 21.05 -11.62
C ALA A 140 9.83 21.77 -11.11
N ASP A 141 9.22 22.60 -11.94
CA ASP A 141 7.92 23.19 -11.69
C ASP A 141 6.82 22.32 -12.32
N LEU A 142 6.12 21.56 -11.49
CA LEU A 142 5.07 20.62 -11.86
C LEU A 142 3.68 21.10 -11.39
N ARG A 143 3.53 22.39 -11.08
CA ARG A 143 2.26 22.92 -10.58
C ARG A 143 1.13 22.68 -11.59
N GLY A 144 0.04 22.06 -11.14
CA GLY A 144 -1.10 21.66 -11.98
C GLY A 144 -0.80 20.59 -13.04
N ALA A 145 0.39 19.97 -13.05
CA ALA A 145 0.70 18.91 -13.99
C ALA A 145 -0.13 17.64 -13.70
N SER A 146 -0.50 16.90 -14.73
CA SER A 146 -1.21 15.63 -14.62
C SER A 146 -0.31 14.47 -15.01
N PHE A 147 -0.26 13.46 -14.15
CA PHE A 147 0.46 12.20 -14.30
C PHE A 147 -0.50 11.02 -14.33
N GLU A 148 -1.73 11.22 -14.79
CA GLU A 148 -2.75 10.17 -14.80
C GLU A 148 -2.23 8.89 -15.49
N GLY A 149 -2.24 7.77 -14.77
CA GLY A 149 -1.74 6.47 -15.22
C GLY A 149 -0.25 6.42 -15.59
N ALA A 150 0.54 7.45 -15.28
CA ALA A 150 1.95 7.52 -15.60
C ALA A 150 2.79 6.61 -14.68
N ARG A 151 3.96 6.20 -15.17
CA ARG A 151 4.94 5.42 -14.39
C ARG A 151 6.10 6.31 -14.00
N LEU A 152 6.25 6.59 -12.71
CA LEU A 152 7.32 7.36 -12.09
C LEU A 152 8.17 6.50 -11.14
N ASP A 153 8.19 5.17 -11.33
CA ASP A 153 8.94 4.26 -10.45
C ASP A 153 10.41 4.67 -10.34
N GLY A 154 10.92 4.86 -9.12
CA GLY A 154 12.32 5.24 -8.90
C GLY A 154 12.69 6.68 -9.31
N CYS A 155 11.72 7.54 -9.64
CA CYS A 155 12.00 8.94 -9.95
C CYS A 155 12.57 9.68 -8.74
N THR A 156 13.20 10.83 -8.98
CA THR A 156 13.70 11.71 -7.92
C THR A 156 13.00 13.07 -7.97
N MET A 157 12.38 13.48 -6.87
CA MET A 157 11.87 14.82 -6.62
C MET A 157 12.44 15.28 -5.28
N ASP A 158 12.91 16.52 -5.21
CA ASP A 158 13.53 17.06 -3.99
C ASP A 158 12.71 18.24 -3.45
N ALA A 159 13.17 18.84 -2.35
CA ALA A 159 12.49 19.96 -1.71
C ALA A 159 12.30 21.22 -2.59
N ARG A 160 12.99 21.30 -3.73
CA ARG A 160 12.82 22.41 -4.69
C ARG A 160 11.75 22.12 -5.74
N THR A 161 11.31 20.87 -5.88
CA THR A 161 10.28 20.49 -6.85
C THR A 161 8.94 21.08 -6.39
N GLN A 162 8.27 21.83 -7.27
CA GLN A 162 6.97 22.46 -6.98
C GLN A 162 5.84 21.58 -7.53
N LEU A 163 4.92 21.14 -6.68
CA LEU A 163 3.87 20.18 -7.06
C LEU A 163 2.45 20.68 -6.76
N ASP A 164 2.28 21.96 -6.42
CA ASP A 164 0.97 22.49 -6.02
C ASP A 164 -0.11 22.18 -7.08
N GLY A 165 -1.14 21.45 -6.67
CA GLY A 165 -2.24 21.04 -7.54
C GLY A 165 -1.90 19.96 -8.58
N ALA A 166 -0.75 19.29 -8.49
CA ALA A 166 -0.41 18.18 -9.36
C ALA A 166 -1.33 16.97 -9.12
N ALA A 167 -1.66 16.24 -10.19
CA ALA A 167 -2.50 15.06 -10.16
C ALA A 167 -1.70 13.81 -10.53
N PHE A 168 -1.74 12.80 -9.66
CA PHE A 168 -1.08 11.50 -9.79
C PHE A 168 -2.09 10.35 -9.81
N VAL A 169 -3.29 10.60 -10.34
CA VAL A 169 -4.39 9.63 -10.31
C VAL A 169 -3.99 8.34 -11.03
N GLY A 170 -4.00 7.21 -10.31
CA GLY A 170 -3.58 5.91 -10.84
C GLY A 170 -2.11 5.83 -11.28
N ALA A 171 -1.28 6.82 -10.92
CA ALA A 171 0.14 6.81 -11.24
C ALA A 171 0.90 5.82 -10.35
N SER A 172 2.11 5.43 -10.79
CA SER A 172 3.02 4.63 -9.97
C SER A 172 4.25 5.44 -9.59
N LEU A 173 4.39 5.75 -8.30
CA LEU A 173 5.55 6.36 -7.65
C LEU A 173 6.34 5.30 -6.84
N ALA A 174 6.29 4.04 -7.26
CA ALA A 174 6.94 2.95 -6.51
C ALA A 174 8.46 3.19 -6.41
N ARG A 175 9.01 3.14 -5.19
CA ARG A 175 10.43 3.42 -4.91
C ARG A 175 10.89 4.82 -5.33
N ALA A 176 9.97 5.76 -5.54
CA ALA A 176 10.32 7.16 -5.80
C ALA A 176 11.09 7.75 -4.61
N ARG A 177 12.07 8.59 -4.90
CA ARG A 177 12.81 9.38 -3.90
C ARG A 177 12.16 10.74 -3.81
N LEU A 178 11.36 10.94 -2.77
CA LEU A 178 10.56 12.15 -2.56
C LEU A 178 11.03 12.92 -1.32
N ALA A 179 12.23 12.62 -0.81
CA ALA A 179 12.70 13.19 0.44
C ALA A 179 12.70 14.73 0.42
N GLY A 180 11.96 15.33 1.37
CA GLY A 180 11.76 16.77 1.50
C GLY A 180 10.75 17.39 0.51
N ALA A 181 10.15 16.61 -0.40
CA ALA A 181 9.21 17.13 -1.39
C ALA A 181 7.92 17.63 -0.75
N ARG A 182 7.23 18.58 -1.40
CA ARG A 182 5.95 19.12 -0.95
C ARG A 182 4.84 18.64 -1.87
N LEU A 183 4.04 17.68 -1.42
CA LEU A 183 2.88 17.11 -2.10
C LEU A 183 1.57 17.64 -1.49
N ASP A 184 1.60 18.85 -0.92
CA ASP A 184 0.44 19.49 -0.30
C ASP A 184 -0.68 19.68 -1.35
N GLY A 185 -1.91 19.28 -1.02
CA GLY A 185 -3.09 19.40 -1.89
C GLY A 185 -3.06 18.56 -3.17
N CYS A 186 -2.05 17.70 -3.37
CA CYS A 186 -1.94 16.85 -4.56
C CYS A 186 -3.04 15.78 -4.60
N ASP A 187 -3.42 15.38 -5.81
CA ASP A 187 -4.35 14.27 -6.02
C ASP A 187 -3.59 12.96 -6.22
N LEU A 188 -3.49 12.14 -5.17
CA LEU A 188 -2.81 10.84 -5.14
C LEU A 188 -3.80 9.66 -5.22
N ARG A 189 -5.03 9.87 -5.70
CA ARG A 189 -6.05 8.82 -5.75
C ARG A 189 -5.59 7.62 -6.60
N GLY A 190 -5.67 6.42 -6.04
CA GLY A 190 -5.22 5.20 -6.72
C GLY A 190 -3.71 5.13 -7.00
N CYS A 191 -2.91 6.06 -6.46
CA CYS A 191 -1.47 6.10 -6.71
C CYS A 191 -0.74 4.99 -5.92
N SER A 192 0.30 4.41 -6.52
CA SER A 192 1.22 3.50 -5.82
C SER A 192 2.43 4.24 -5.29
N LEU A 193 2.61 4.26 -3.97
CA LEU A 193 3.77 4.79 -3.24
C LEU A 193 4.64 3.66 -2.65
N VAL A 194 4.48 2.42 -3.13
CA VAL A 194 5.14 1.24 -2.56
C VAL A 194 6.65 1.41 -2.54
N GLY A 195 7.28 1.30 -1.37
CA GLY A 195 8.73 1.44 -1.22
C GLY A 195 9.27 2.85 -1.39
N ALA A 196 8.41 3.88 -1.49
CA ALA A 196 8.85 5.26 -1.67
C ALA A 196 9.55 5.82 -0.43
N ASP A 197 10.50 6.72 -0.66
CA ASP A 197 11.18 7.48 0.38
C ASP A 197 10.45 8.81 0.59
N LEU A 198 9.71 8.90 1.71
CA LEU A 198 8.88 10.04 2.09
C LEU A 198 9.44 10.82 3.28
N ARG A 199 10.73 10.65 3.61
CA ARG A 199 11.41 11.44 4.65
C ARG A 199 11.22 12.94 4.41
N GLY A 200 10.78 13.68 5.41
CA GLY A 200 10.54 15.13 5.35
C GLY A 200 9.48 15.57 4.35
N THR A 201 8.67 14.66 3.81
CA THR A 201 7.70 14.96 2.74
C THR A 201 6.40 15.52 3.29
N SER A 202 5.94 16.68 2.83
CA SER A 202 4.64 17.22 3.26
C SER A 202 3.50 16.70 2.38
N LEU A 203 2.42 16.20 2.99
CA LEU A 203 1.23 15.65 2.32
C LEU A 203 -0.07 16.34 2.74
N ARG A 204 0.00 17.59 3.25
CA ARG A 204 -1.16 18.24 3.88
C ARG A 204 -2.29 18.45 2.87
N GLY A 205 -3.50 18.00 3.22
CA GLY A 205 -4.67 18.13 2.35
C GLY A 205 -4.61 17.29 1.06
N ALA A 206 -3.65 16.37 0.94
CA ALA A 206 -3.57 15.49 -0.22
C ALA A 206 -4.75 14.51 -0.26
N ARG A 207 -5.21 14.16 -1.46
CA ARG A 207 -6.29 13.19 -1.68
C ARG A 207 -5.66 11.82 -1.90
N VAL A 208 -5.90 10.86 -1.01
CA VAL A 208 -5.17 9.58 -0.98
C VAL A 208 -6.08 8.35 -1.11
N TYR A 209 -7.33 8.54 -1.51
CA TYR A 209 -8.28 7.45 -1.69
C TYR A 209 -7.73 6.35 -2.61
N GLY A 210 -7.76 5.10 -2.14
CA GLY A 210 -7.28 3.94 -2.91
C GLY A 210 -5.78 3.91 -3.19
N CYS A 211 -4.97 4.79 -2.57
CA CYS A 211 -3.52 4.73 -2.72
C CYS A 211 -2.95 3.47 -2.04
N SER A 212 -1.80 3.03 -2.53
CA SER A 212 -1.04 1.89 -1.99
C SER A 212 0.28 2.40 -1.43
N ALA A 213 0.46 2.41 -0.11
CA ALA A 213 1.63 3.01 0.53
C ALA A 213 2.16 2.13 1.67
N TRP A 214 2.77 1.00 1.30
CA TRP A 214 3.51 0.10 2.20
C TRP A 214 5.00 0.07 1.87
N GLY A 215 5.82 -0.33 2.85
CA GLY A 215 7.29 -0.35 2.72
C GLY A 215 7.91 1.04 2.61
N LEU A 216 7.23 2.08 3.09
CA LEU A 216 7.68 3.46 3.02
C LEU A 216 8.91 3.67 3.90
N THR A 217 9.84 4.49 3.42
CA THR A 217 10.90 5.05 4.27
C THR A 217 10.43 6.40 4.81
N LEU A 218 10.41 6.53 6.13
CA LEU A 218 9.95 7.72 6.87
C LEU A 218 11.04 8.17 7.85
N ASP A 219 11.00 9.43 8.30
CA ASP A 219 11.93 9.90 9.34
C ASP A 219 11.63 9.26 10.68
N ASP A 220 12.66 9.24 11.54
CA ASP A 220 12.58 8.63 12.85
C ASP A 220 11.52 9.28 13.75
N SER A 221 11.06 8.51 14.73
CA SER A 221 9.82 8.60 15.52
C SER A 221 9.33 9.98 16.04
N ALA A 222 10.15 11.03 16.05
CA ALA A 222 9.74 12.39 16.43
C ALA A 222 9.15 13.20 15.27
N GLU A 223 9.68 13.06 14.04
CA GLU A 223 9.18 13.76 12.85
C GLU A 223 8.08 12.99 12.13
N ARG A 224 8.03 11.66 12.32
CA ARG A 224 6.93 10.79 11.89
C ARG A 224 5.54 11.34 12.27
N ARG A 225 5.42 12.04 13.41
CA ARG A 225 4.17 12.72 13.82
C ARG A 225 3.87 13.97 12.99
N ARG A 226 4.87 14.80 12.66
CA ARG A 226 4.67 16.08 11.94
C ARG A 226 4.42 15.92 10.45
N THR A 227 5.06 14.92 9.83
CA THR A 227 4.92 14.57 8.41
C THR A 227 3.55 13.93 8.13
N LEU A 228 2.95 13.31 9.16
CA LEU A 228 1.67 12.57 9.12
C LEU A 228 0.61 13.17 10.07
N HIS A 229 0.54 14.49 10.18
CA HIS A 229 -0.68 15.21 10.60
C HIS A 229 -1.20 15.97 9.39
N ALA A 230 -1.44 15.23 8.32
CA ALA A 230 -2.06 15.76 7.13
C ALA A 230 -3.54 15.46 7.29
N ASP A 231 -4.41 16.46 7.13
CA ASP A 231 -5.84 16.21 6.93
C ASP A 231 -6.00 15.50 5.57
N LEU A 232 -5.63 14.22 5.50
CA LEU A 232 -5.62 13.43 4.29
C LEU A 232 -7.06 13.12 3.93
N SER A 233 -7.47 13.52 2.74
CA SER A 233 -8.80 13.20 2.24
C SER A 233 -8.82 11.78 1.71
N ILE A 234 -9.69 10.95 2.28
CA ILE A 234 -9.99 9.60 1.76
C ILE A 234 -11.31 9.56 0.97
N ASP A 235 -11.81 10.71 0.51
CA ASP A 235 -13.01 10.79 -0.31
C ASP A 235 -12.70 10.60 -1.81
N PRO A 236 -13.31 9.60 -2.48
CA PRO A 236 -13.18 9.42 -3.93
C PRO A 236 -13.67 10.63 -4.75
N ALA A 237 -14.73 11.31 -4.31
CA ALA A 237 -15.38 12.44 -4.97
C ALA A 237 -14.90 13.81 -4.45
N GLY A 238 -14.28 13.87 -3.27
CA GLY A 238 -13.73 15.11 -2.69
C GLY A 238 -14.76 15.95 -1.91
N GLY A 239 -15.80 15.31 -1.41
CA GLY A 239 -16.73 15.85 -0.43
C GLY A 239 -16.21 15.74 1.02
N PRO A 240 -17.09 15.99 2.02
CA PRO A 240 -16.73 16.20 3.43
C PRO A 240 -16.45 14.90 4.23
N LEU A 241 -16.18 13.78 3.58
CA LEU A 241 -15.99 12.46 4.19
C LEU A 241 -14.56 12.27 4.76
N PRO A 242 -14.33 11.24 5.61
CA PRO A 242 -13.41 11.34 6.76
C PRO A 242 -12.00 11.75 6.39
N SER A 243 -11.33 12.51 7.27
CA SER A 243 -9.90 12.70 7.19
C SER A 243 -9.19 11.60 7.99
N ALA A 244 -7.99 11.25 7.56
CA ALA A 244 -7.12 10.37 8.33
C ALA A 244 -5.81 11.12 8.63
N PRO A 245 -5.25 11.00 9.84
CA PRO A 245 -4.03 11.70 10.20
C PRO A 245 -2.85 11.23 9.35
N ASN A 246 -2.77 9.94 9.05
CA ASN A 246 -1.62 9.30 8.40
C ASN A 246 -2.04 8.37 7.25
N LEU A 247 -1.08 8.03 6.38
CA LEU A 247 -1.30 7.20 5.20
C LEU A 247 -1.72 5.77 5.57
N GLU A 248 -1.19 5.20 6.64
CA GLU A 248 -1.52 3.84 7.08
C GLU A 248 -3.00 3.72 7.47
N LEU A 249 -3.49 4.65 8.29
CA LEU A 249 -4.89 4.71 8.70
C LEU A 249 -5.81 5.10 7.53
N ALA A 250 -5.38 6.03 6.67
CA ALA A 250 -6.10 6.39 5.45
C ALA A 250 -6.34 5.17 4.55
N GLN A 251 -5.30 4.36 4.32
CA GLN A 251 -5.38 3.11 3.56
C GLN A 251 -6.33 2.11 4.22
N PHE A 252 -6.17 1.90 5.54
CA PHE A 252 -7.00 0.97 6.28
C PHE A 252 -8.49 1.33 6.22
N ILE A 253 -8.83 2.59 6.50
CA ILE A 253 -10.22 3.07 6.45
C ILE A 253 -10.76 3.01 5.02
N SER A 254 -9.96 3.40 4.01
CA SER A 254 -10.37 3.35 2.61
C SER A 254 -10.73 1.92 2.18
N LEU A 255 -9.92 0.93 2.60
CA LEU A 255 -10.19 -0.49 2.37
C LEU A 255 -11.49 -0.95 3.04
N LEU A 256 -11.74 -0.57 4.30
CA LEU A 256 -12.96 -0.94 5.01
C LEU A 256 -14.23 -0.36 4.39
N LEU A 257 -14.21 0.93 4.05
CA LEU A 257 -15.40 1.64 3.56
C LEU A 257 -15.79 1.22 2.14
N HIS A 258 -14.83 0.87 1.29
CA HIS A 258 -15.07 0.77 -0.15
C HIS A 258 -14.74 -0.60 -0.76
N ASN A 259 -14.30 -1.57 0.04
CA ASN A 259 -14.11 -2.95 -0.43
C ASN A 259 -15.25 -3.86 0.08
N PRO A 260 -16.29 -4.12 -0.73
CA PRO A 260 -17.39 -5.01 -0.33
C PRO A 260 -16.91 -6.42 0.00
N LYS A 261 -15.91 -6.94 -0.72
CA LYS A 261 -15.33 -8.26 -0.41
C LYS A 261 -14.66 -8.28 0.96
N LEU A 262 -14.04 -7.19 1.38
CA LEU A 262 -13.46 -7.10 2.72
C LEU A 262 -14.55 -7.07 3.78
N ARG A 263 -15.69 -6.40 3.52
CA ARG A 263 -16.87 -6.47 4.39
C ARG A 263 -17.41 -7.88 4.48
N ASP A 264 -17.52 -8.59 3.35
CA ASP A 264 -17.92 -10.01 3.34
C ASP A 264 -16.94 -10.88 4.16
N VAL A 265 -15.64 -10.60 4.08
CA VAL A 265 -14.62 -11.28 4.90
C VAL A 265 -14.80 -10.94 6.37
N ILE A 266 -15.03 -9.68 6.73
CA ILE A 266 -15.29 -9.26 8.12
C ILE A 266 -16.56 -9.92 8.64
N ASP A 267 -17.63 -9.97 7.86
CA ASP A 267 -18.88 -10.66 8.19
C ASP A 267 -18.64 -12.16 8.35
N ALA A 268 -17.82 -12.76 7.49
CA ALA A 268 -17.48 -14.17 7.56
C ALA A 268 -16.58 -14.49 8.77
N VAL A 269 -15.64 -13.60 9.13
CA VAL A 269 -14.78 -13.74 10.31
C VAL A 269 -15.57 -13.48 11.60
N THR A 270 -16.48 -12.52 11.65
CA THR A 270 -17.38 -12.32 12.81
C THR A 270 -18.38 -13.47 12.99
N THR A 271 -18.71 -14.18 11.91
CA THR A 271 -19.62 -15.34 11.97
C THR A 271 -18.89 -16.66 12.25
N ARG A 272 -17.66 -16.83 11.74
CA ARG A 272 -16.93 -18.12 11.75
C ARG A 272 -15.49 -18.03 12.26
N GLY A 273 -15.06 -16.88 12.74
CA GLY A 273 -13.73 -16.66 13.29
C GLY A 273 -13.59 -17.29 14.66
N VAL A 274 -12.47 -17.96 14.90
CA VAL A 274 -12.16 -18.55 16.22
C VAL A 274 -10.79 -18.06 16.64
N LEU A 275 -10.72 -17.29 17.73
CA LEU A 275 -9.43 -16.86 18.25
C LEU A 275 -8.87 -17.95 19.18
N LEU A 276 -7.70 -18.49 18.84
CA LEU A 276 -6.99 -19.47 19.66
C LEU A 276 -5.91 -18.75 20.48
N LEU A 277 -6.05 -18.79 21.80
CA LEU A 277 -5.13 -18.16 22.76
C LEU A 277 -4.38 -19.24 23.56
N GLY A 278 -3.05 -19.13 23.68
CA GLY A 278 -2.24 -20.06 24.46
C GLY A 278 -0.77 -19.67 24.51
N ARG A 279 0.08 -20.47 25.18
CA ARG A 279 1.54 -20.28 25.23
C ARG A 279 2.29 -21.49 24.69
N PHE A 280 3.35 -21.23 23.94
CA PHE A 280 3.87 -22.15 22.95
C PHE A 280 5.21 -22.76 23.37
N THR A 281 5.18 -23.65 24.37
CA THR A 281 6.23 -24.67 24.39
C THR A 281 6.15 -25.47 23.07
N PRO A 282 7.26 -26.02 22.54
CA PRO A 282 7.26 -26.76 21.27
C PRO A 282 6.21 -27.89 21.21
N GLU A 283 5.84 -28.46 22.36
CA GLU A 283 4.82 -29.49 22.49
C GLU A 283 3.40 -28.88 22.37
N ARG A 284 3.16 -27.72 22.96
CA ARG A 284 1.84 -27.07 22.98
C ARG A 284 1.49 -26.38 21.67
N ILE A 285 2.49 -25.84 20.96
CA ILE A 285 2.26 -25.31 19.62
C ILE A 285 1.72 -26.40 18.67
N ALA A 286 2.14 -27.65 18.85
CA ALA A 286 1.66 -28.76 18.06
C ALA A 286 0.17 -29.07 18.33
N VAL A 287 -0.25 -28.99 19.60
CA VAL A 287 -1.66 -29.17 20.00
C VAL A 287 -2.54 -28.07 19.40
N LEU A 288 -2.15 -26.80 19.58
CA LEU A 288 -2.92 -25.66 19.05
C LEU A 288 -2.95 -25.60 17.53
N ARG A 289 -1.87 -26.00 16.84
CA ARG A 289 -1.85 -26.15 15.38
C ARG A 289 -2.78 -27.27 14.92
N SER A 290 -2.83 -28.40 15.63
CA SER A 290 -3.75 -29.49 15.34
C SER A 290 -5.21 -29.05 15.50
N LEU A 291 -5.51 -28.28 16.57
CA LEU A 291 -6.83 -27.69 16.80
C LEU A 291 -7.21 -26.70 15.69
N ARG A 292 -6.28 -25.81 15.29
CA ARG A 292 -6.45 -24.90 14.15
C ARG A 292 -6.82 -25.68 12.88
N ASP A 293 -6.05 -26.69 12.52
CA ASP A 293 -6.28 -27.43 11.28
C ASP A 293 -7.63 -28.16 11.29
N ALA A 294 -8.05 -28.67 12.45
CA ALA A 294 -9.35 -29.32 12.63
C ALA A 294 -10.55 -28.36 12.62
N LEU A 295 -10.38 -27.12 13.11
CA LEU A 295 -11.36 -26.04 12.98
C LEU A 295 -11.51 -25.60 11.52
N ALA A 296 -10.39 -25.41 10.82
CA ALA A 296 -10.37 -25.07 9.40
C ALA A 296 -11.07 -26.15 8.54
N ALA A 297 -10.83 -27.43 8.83
CA ALA A 297 -11.51 -28.54 8.14
C ALA A 297 -13.04 -28.56 8.35
N ARG A 298 -13.54 -27.89 9.40
CA ARG A 298 -14.97 -27.74 9.71
C ARG A 298 -15.56 -26.41 9.22
N GLY A 299 -14.80 -25.64 8.43
CA GLY A 299 -15.26 -24.38 7.84
C GLY A 299 -15.18 -23.16 8.77
N TRP A 300 -14.48 -23.28 9.91
CA TRP A 300 -14.17 -22.16 10.80
C TRP A 300 -12.87 -21.47 10.34
N TYR A 301 -12.69 -20.21 10.76
CA TYR A 301 -11.51 -19.40 10.48
C TYR A 301 -10.68 -19.20 11.75
N PRO A 302 -9.81 -20.17 12.09
CA PRO A 302 -9.00 -20.10 13.29
C PRO A 302 -7.88 -19.08 13.14
N MET A 303 -7.84 -18.12 14.05
CA MET A 303 -6.76 -17.14 14.21
C MET A 303 -5.91 -17.60 15.39
N LEU A 304 -4.72 -18.14 15.09
CA LEU A 304 -3.77 -18.58 16.12
C LEU A 304 -2.95 -17.38 16.56
N PHE A 305 -3.08 -16.98 17.82
CA PHE A 305 -2.27 -15.91 18.40
C PHE A 305 -1.25 -16.48 19.38
N ASP A 306 0.03 -16.30 19.06
CA ASP A 306 1.17 -16.73 19.88
C ASP A 306 1.75 -15.55 20.66
N PHE A 307 1.67 -15.63 21.99
CA PHE A 307 2.26 -14.65 22.88
C PHE A 307 3.77 -14.90 22.99
N GLU A 308 4.56 -14.13 22.24
CA GLU A 308 6.01 -14.04 22.49
C GLU A 308 6.29 -13.50 23.92
N PRO A 309 7.41 -13.89 24.56
CA PRO A 309 7.81 -13.31 25.85
C PRO A 309 7.89 -11.78 25.72
N PRO A 310 7.37 -11.01 26.69
CA PRO A 310 7.12 -9.60 26.50
C PRO A 310 8.44 -8.84 26.43
N THR A 311 8.84 -8.41 25.22
CA THR A 311 9.81 -7.33 25.09
C THR A 311 9.11 -5.97 25.20
N GLN A 312 7.84 -5.83 24.82
CA GLN A 312 7.00 -4.64 25.06
C GLN A 312 5.49 -4.97 25.20
N ARG A 313 4.74 -4.04 25.81
CA ARG A 313 3.33 -4.07 26.27
C ARG A 313 2.22 -4.30 25.19
N ASP A 314 2.53 -4.81 24.01
CA ASP A 314 1.71 -4.65 22.79
C ASP A 314 0.75 -5.82 22.43
N THR A 315 0.83 -6.94 23.15
CA THR A 315 0.05 -8.15 22.79
C THR A 315 -1.43 -8.08 23.17
N ARG A 316 -1.80 -7.28 24.18
CA ARG A 316 -3.19 -7.18 24.68
C ARG A 316 -4.11 -6.45 23.73
N GLU A 317 -3.70 -5.30 23.22
CA GLU A 317 -4.52 -4.50 22.30
C GLU A 317 -4.72 -5.24 20.96
N THR A 318 -3.69 -5.95 20.50
CA THR A 318 -3.82 -6.85 19.34
C THR A 318 -4.83 -7.97 19.60
N ALA A 319 -4.78 -8.61 20.78
CA ALA A 319 -5.74 -9.64 21.16
C ALA A 319 -7.17 -9.11 21.25
N LYS A 320 -7.39 -7.89 21.76
CA LYS A 320 -8.71 -7.23 21.79
C LYS A 320 -9.28 -7.01 20.39
N VAL A 321 -8.48 -6.46 19.47
CA VAL A 321 -8.91 -6.23 18.09
C VAL A 321 -9.29 -7.54 17.41
N LEU A 322 -8.48 -8.58 17.55
CA LEU A 322 -8.76 -9.90 16.98
C LEU A 322 -9.97 -10.57 17.64
N ALA A 323 -10.13 -10.43 18.96
CA ALA A 323 -11.29 -10.94 19.67
C ALA A 323 -12.57 -10.28 19.18
N GLY A 324 -12.57 -8.95 18.98
CA GLY A 324 -13.71 -8.22 18.42
C GLY A 324 -14.13 -8.68 17.02
N LEU A 325 -13.26 -9.38 16.30
CA LEU A 325 -13.56 -10.00 15.00
C LEU A 325 -13.99 -11.47 15.11
N ALA A 326 -13.74 -12.15 16.23
CA ALA A 326 -14.01 -13.57 16.38
C ALA A 326 -15.48 -13.85 16.77
N ALA A 327 -16.00 -14.99 16.34
CA ALA A 327 -17.30 -15.50 16.80
C ALA A 327 -17.22 -16.04 18.24
N PHE A 328 -16.09 -16.65 18.60
CA PHE A 328 -15.77 -17.09 19.95
C PHE A 328 -14.24 -17.29 20.12
N ILE A 329 -13.82 -17.48 21.37
CA ILE A 329 -12.43 -17.66 21.76
C ILE A 329 -12.26 -19.08 22.31
N ILE A 330 -11.15 -19.76 21.98
CA ILE A 330 -10.67 -20.93 22.72
C ILE A 330 -9.38 -20.53 23.42
N ALA A 331 -9.40 -20.55 24.75
CA ALA A 331 -8.28 -20.19 25.60
C ALA A 331 -7.70 -21.44 26.27
N ASP A 332 -6.43 -21.74 25.96
CA ASP A 332 -5.66 -22.75 26.66
C ASP A 332 -5.05 -22.15 27.93
N VAL A 333 -5.64 -22.50 29.08
CA VAL A 333 -5.22 -22.03 30.41
C VAL A 333 -4.32 -23.02 31.13
N SER A 334 -3.83 -24.05 30.42
CA SER A 334 -2.87 -24.99 30.98
C SER A 334 -1.65 -24.20 31.46
N ASP A 335 -1.23 -24.41 32.72
CA ASP A 335 -0.13 -23.69 33.38
C ASP A 335 -0.44 -22.21 33.71
N ALA A 336 -0.27 -21.82 34.97
CA ALA A 336 -0.78 -20.57 35.57
C ALA A 336 -0.10 -19.26 35.11
N SER A 337 0.71 -19.29 34.05
CA SER A 337 1.60 -18.19 33.64
C SER A 337 1.39 -17.68 32.20
N SER A 338 0.40 -18.19 31.46
CA SER A 338 0.36 -18.06 29.98
C SER A 338 -0.66 -17.07 29.41
N VAL A 339 -1.90 -17.09 29.88
CA VAL A 339 -3.06 -16.32 29.35
C VAL A 339 -3.88 -15.48 30.38
N PRO A 340 -3.61 -15.46 31.71
CA PRO A 340 -4.49 -14.83 32.71
C PRO A 340 -4.97 -13.39 32.46
N LEU A 341 -4.04 -12.48 32.16
CA LEU A 341 -4.30 -11.05 32.12
C LEU A 341 -5.02 -10.65 30.83
N GLU A 342 -4.67 -11.33 29.73
CA GLU A 342 -5.28 -11.19 28.42
C GLU A 342 -6.70 -11.73 28.46
N LEU A 343 -6.92 -12.91 29.06
CA LEU A 343 -8.26 -13.48 29.24
C LEU A 343 -9.14 -12.60 30.11
N GLU A 344 -8.62 -12.08 31.23
CA GLU A 344 -9.35 -11.12 32.09
C GLU A 344 -9.81 -9.90 31.30
N THR A 345 -8.91 -9.37 30.47
CA THR A 345 -9.19 -8.19 29.65
C THR A 345 -10.28 -8.49 28.60
N LEU A 346 -10.17 -9.62 27.89
CA LEU A 346 -11.11 -10.01 26.86
C LEU A 346 -12.50 -10.31 27.41
N VAL A 347 -12.57 -11.01 28.54
CA VAL A 347 -13.82 -11.34 29.24
C VAL A 347 -14.47 -10.09 29.83
N THR A 348 -13.71 -9.05 30.16
CA THR A 348 -14.28 -7.79 30.68
C THR A 348 -14.82 -6.92 29.55
N ASP A 349 -14.06 -6.79 28.45
CA ASP A 349 -14.35 -5.81 27.40
C ASP A 349 -15.29 -6.34 26.30
N TYR A 350 -15.40 -7.66 26.12
CA TYR A 350 -16.18 -8.26 25.03
C TYR A 350 -17.26 -9.23 25.51
N ALA A 351 -18.46 -9.10 24.93
CA ALA A 351 -19.57 -10.04 25.10
C ALA A 351 -19.44 -11.22 24.11
N LEU A 352 -18.36 -12.00 24.23
CA LEU A 352 -18.09 -13.16 23.37
C LEU A 352 -17.98 -14.44 24.21
N PRO A 353 -18.38 -15.61 23.66
CA PRO A 353 -18.13 -16.89 24.29
C PRO A 353 -16.63 -17.18 24.36
N VAL A 354 -16.20 -17.71 25.50
CA VAL A 354 -14.81 -18.10 25.77
C VAL A 354 -14.81 -19.54 26.26
N ILE A 355 -14.30 -20.43 25.42
CA ILE A 355 -14.11 -21.84 25.73
C ILE A 355 -12.75 -22.03 26.40
N VAL A 356 -12.75 -22.57 27.61
CA VAL A 356 -11.55 -22.84 28.38
C VAL A 356 -11.13 -24.29 28.19
N ILE A 357 -9.89 -24.51 27.77
CA ILE A 357 -9.28 -25.85 27.69
C ILE A 357 -8.07 -25.94 28.61
N ALA A 358 -7.86 -27.11 29.22
CA ALA A 358 -6.76 -27.33 30.15
C ALA A 358 -6.20 -28.76 30.06
N GLU A 359 -4.88 -28.90 30.12
CA GLU A 359 -4.21 -30.21 30.15
C GLU A 359 -4.41 -30.87 31.52
N LYS A 360 -4.85 -32.13 31.52
CA LYS A 360 -5.12 -32.91 32.73
C LYS A 360 -3.83 -33.17 33.52
N GLY A 361 -3.86 -32.90 34.82
CA GLY A 361 -2.71 -33.10 35.72
C GLY A 361 -1.83 -31.88 35.92
N ARG A 362 -2.16 -30.75 35.28
CA ARG A 362 -1.56 -29.44 35.58
C ARG A 362 -2.42 -28.69 36.60
N ARG A 363 -1.80 -27.73 37.30
CA ARG A 363 -2.53 -26.86 38.22
C ARG A 363 -3.46 -25.95 37.42
N ASP A 364 -4.71 -25.90 37.86
CA ASP A 364 -5.67 -24.92 37.36
C ASP A 364 -5.21 -23.51 37.69
N PHE A 365 -5.66 -22.58 36.86
CA PHE A 365 -5.35 -21.18 37.01
C PHE A 365 -5.96 -20.62 38.31
N ALA A 366 -5.14 -20.01 39.17
CA ALA A 366 -5.55 -19.60 40.52
C ALA A 366 -6.64 -18.53 40.59
N MET A 367 -6.85 -17.72 39.53
CA MET A 367 -7.93 -16.72 39.47
C MET A 367 -9.10 -17.15 38.58
N LEU A 368 -9.20 -18.43 38.23
CA LEU A 368 -10.27 -18.90 37.35
C LEU A 368 -11.65 -18.68 37.98
N ASP A 369 -11.79 -18.89 39.30
CA ASP A 369 -13.02 -18.63 40.05
C ASP A 369 -13.44 -17.15 40.01
N THR A 370 -12.47 -16.24 40.08
CA THR A 370 -12.74 -14.80 39.99
C THR A 370 -13.09 -14.37 38.57
N LEU A 371 -12.54 -15.04 37.54
CA LEU A 371 -12.97 -14.86 36.16
C LEU A 371 -14.39 -15.39 35.95
N TYR A 372 -14.76 -16.56 36.47
CA TYR A 372 -16.14 -17.07 36.39
C TYR A 372 -17.15 -16.10 37.00
N ALA A 373 -16.84 -15.53 38.17
CA ALA A 373 -17.70 -14.55 38.82
C ALA A 373 -17.94 -13.29 37.97
N ARG A 374 -17.00 -12.90 37.11
CA ARG A 374 -17.10 -11.72 36.22
C ARG A 374 -17.62 -12.05 34.83
N ALA A 375 -17.27 -13.22 34.30
CA ALA A 375 -17.66 -13.67 32.98
C ALA A 375 -19.14 -14.09 32.93
N GLY A 376 -19.65 -14.64 34.03
CA GLY A 376 -20.93 -15.31 34.06
C GLY A 376 -20.92 -16.54 33.14
N ASP A 377 -21.96 -16.66 32.34
CA ASP A 377 -22.20 -17.78 31.40
C ASP A 377 -21.37 -17.69 30.11
N ARG A 378 -20.55 -16.65 29.96
CA ARG A 378 -19.68 -16.42 28.79
C ARG A 378 -18.41 -17.26 28.81
N LEU A 379 -17.97 -17.69 29.98
CA LEU A 379 -16.76 -18.49 30.17
C LEU A 379 -17.17 -19.93 30.46
N SER A 380 -16.75 -20.88 29.62
CA SER A 380 -17.06 -22.30 29.83
C SER A 380 -16.30 -22.85 31.05
N PRO A 381 -16.81 -23.88 31.73
CA PRO A 381 -15.99 -24.69 32.63
C PRO A 381 -14.77 -25.28 31.87
N PRO A 382 -13.65 -25.60 32.54
CA PRO A 382 -12.45 -26.08 31.88
C PRO A 382 -12.70 -27.47 31.29
N SER A 383 -12.54 -27.58 29.96
CA SER A 383 -12.57 -28.88 29.30
C SER A 383 -11.18 -29.50 29.34
N HIS A 384 -11.02 -30.54 30.16
CA HIS A 384 -9.72 -31.16 30.38
C HIS A 384 -9.36 -32.15 29.27
N TYR A 385 -8.18 -31.99 28.68
CA TYR A 385 -7.64 -32.88 27.65
C TYR A 385 -6.35 -33.58 28.13
N THR A 386 -6.04 -34.73 27.53
CA THR A 386 -4.84 -35.53 27.85
C THR A 386 -3.79 -35.47 26.74
N ASP A 387 -4.25 -35.33 25.51
CA ASP A 387 -3.44 -35.19 24.31
C ASP A 387 -4.27 -34.51 23.20
N ALA A 388 -3.63 -34.22 22.06
CA ALA A 388 -4.30 -33.58 20.94
C ALA A 388 -5.47 -34.41 20.37
N ARG A 389 -5.38 -35.75 20.34
CA ARG A 389 -6.46 -36.59 19.79
C ARG A 389 -7.71 -36.51 20.65
N HIS A 390 -7.54 -36.53 21.98
CA HIS A 390 -8.63 -36.36 22.92
C HIS A 390 -9.30 -34.99 22.76
N LEU A 391 -8.52 -33.91 22.66
CA LEU A 391 -9.05 -32.57 22.41
C LEU A 391 -9.84 -32.48 21.09
N LEU A 392 -9.31 -33.08 20.02
CA LEU A 392 -9.95 -33.10 18.70
C LEU A 392 -11.25 -33.91 18.67
N ALA A 393 -11.35 -34.97 19.48
CA ALA A 393 -12.59 -35.74 19.62
C ALA A 393 -13.71 -34.91 20.27
N SER A 394 -13.37 -34.03 21.21
CA SER A 394 -14.32 -33.16 21.91
C SER A 394 -14.65 -31.86 21.15
N LEU A 395 -13.97 -31.57 20.04
CA LEU A 395 -14.07 -30.30 19.33
C LEU A 395 -15.50 -29.94 18.90
N GLY A 396 -16.31 -30.93 18.49
CA GLY A 396 -17.72 -30.68 18.13
C GLY A 396 -18.51 -30.09 19.29
N MET A 397 -18.40 -30.71 20.46
CA MET A 397 -19.06 -30.25 21.69
C MET A 397 -18.63 -28.84 22.09
N LEU A 398 -17.33 -28.53 21.96
CA LEU A 398 -16.79 -27.20 22.29
C LEU A 398 -17.36 -26.12 21.36
N ILE A 399 -17.52 -26.43 20.07
CA ILE A 399 -18.12 -25.52 19.08
C ILE A 399 -19.61 -25.31 19.38
N ASP A 400 -20.34 -26.39 19.68
CA ASP A 400 -21.77 -26.33 19.97
C ASP A 400 -22.05 -25.52 21.25
N GLU A 401 -21.22 -25.67 22.28
CA GLU A 401 -21.26 -24.87 23.51
C GLU A 401 -21.01 -23.39 23.24
N ALA A 402 -20.01 -23.08 22.41
CA ALA A 402 -19.70 -21.71 22.02
C ALA A 402 -20.87 -21.06 21.25
N ASP A 403 -21.47 -21.77 20.30
CA ASP A 403 -22.58 -21.24 19.51
C ASP A 403 -23.85 -21.06 20.35
N ALA A 404 -24.16 -22.01 21.24
CA ALA A 404 -25.28 -21.88 22.17
C ALA A 404 -25.13 -20.66 23.09
N THR A 405 -23.90 -20.39 23.57
CA THR A 405 -23.59 -19.21 24.37
C THR A 405 -23.72 -17.93 23.53
N ARG A 406 -23.23 -17.94 22.30
CA ARG A 406 -23.32 -16.81 21.35
C ARG A 406 -24.77 -16.44 21.06
N GLN A 407 -25.63 -17.42 20.80
CA GLN A 407 -27.05 -17.22 20.53
C GLN A 407 -27.77 -16.61 21.74
N ARG A 408 -27.45 -17.06 22.96
CA ARG A 408 -27.97 -16.47 24.21
C ARG A 408 -27.57 -15.00 24.37
N LEU A 409 -26.29 -14.68 24.14
CA LEU A 409 -25.78 -13.30 24.23
C LEU A 409 -26.43 -12.38 23.18
N ALA A 410 -26.63 -12.87 21.95
CA ALA A 410 -27.32 -12.13 20.91
C ALA A 410 -28.80 -11.87 21.28
N ALA A 411 -29.49 -12.85 21.87
CA ALA A 411 -30.87 -12.71 22.33
C ALA A 411 -31.00 -11.69 23.47
N ALA A 412 -30.09 -11.71 24.45
CA ALA A 412 -30.06 -10.75 25.55
C ALA A 412 -29.82 -9.30 25.07
N LYS A 413 -29.01 -9.11 24.02
CA LYS A 413 -28.72 -7.79 23.44
C LYS A 413 -29.92 -7.18 22.69
N ASN A 414 -30.86 -8.02 22.23
CA ASN A 414 -32.06 -7.60 21.51
C ASN A 414 -33.29 -7.40 22.42
N GLN A 415 -33.18 -7.64 23.73
CA GLN A 415 -34.24 -7.30 24.68
C GLN A 415 -34.21 -5.81 25.02
N PRO A 416 -35.37 -5.11 25.02
CA PRO A 416 -35.42 -3.73 25.47
C PRO A 416 -35.01 -3.63 26.95
N PRO A 417 -34.29 -2.58 27.35
CA PRO A 417 -33.86 -2.43 28.74
C PRO A 417 -35.07 -2.33 29.69
N ALA A 418 -34.94 -2.93 30.87
CA ALA A 418 -36.02 -3.14 31.84
C ALA A 418 -36.81 -1.87 32.26
N TRP A 419 -36.27 -0.67 32.06
CA TRP A 419 -36.97 0.59 32.35
C TRP A 419 -38.13 0.91 31.38
N ARG A 420 -38.23 0.21 30.24
CA ARG A 420 -39.35 0.35 29.29
C ARG A 420 -40.62 -0.42 29.70
N GLU A 421 -40.53 -1.31 30.70
CA GLU A 421 -41.65 -2.11 31.20
C GLU A 421 -42.17 -1.61 32.56
N LEU A 422 -41.89 -0.37 32.94
CA LEU A 422 -42.57 0.22 34.08
C LEU A 422 -44.05 0.46 33.72
N PRO A 423 -45.02 0.00 34.53
CA PRO A 423 -46.41 0.32 34.30
C PRO A 423 -46.58 1.86 34.28
N PRO A 424 -47.48 2.40 33.45
CA PRO A 424 -47.74 3.84 33.44
C PRO A 424 -48.06 4.28 34.87
N ALA A 425 -47.42 5.36 35.30
CA ALA A 425 -47.64 5.93 36.63
C ALA A 425 -49.15 6.19 36.84
N PRO A 426 -49.67 5.94 38.07
CA PRO A 426 -51.09 5.94 38.37
C PRO A 426 -51.79 7.27 38.10
#